data_AF-A0A705N3W2-F1
#
_entry.id   AF-A0A705N3W2-F1
#
_cell.length_a   1.000
_cell.length_b   1.000
_cell.length_c   1.000
_cell.angle_alpha   90.00
_cell.angle_beta   90.00
_cell.angle_gamma   90.00
#
_symmetry.space_group_name_H-M   'P 1'
#
loop_
_entity.id
_entity.type
_entity.pdbx_description
1 polymer ?
#
loop_
_entity_poly.entity_id
_entity_poly.type
_entity_poly.pdbx_seq_one_letter_code
_entity_poly.pdbx_strand_id
1 'polypeptide(L)'
;MKKVVLMALALGLSLPAMASEKVIDMYKSENCGCCSLWGKAMEKDGFEVRTHVMNDQALSAQKEKHAIPAGLRSCHTAVAGNLIIEGHVPA
;
A
#
# COMPACT_ATOMS: atom_id res chain seq x y z
N MET A 1 -43.40 -33.56 -13.49
CA MET A 1 -42.51 -33.69 -12.31
C MET A 1 -41.19 -34.30 -12.76
N LYS A 2 -40.03 -33.80 -12.28
CA LYS A 2 -38.63 -34.28 -12.49
C LYS A 2 -37.71 -33.58 -13.52
N LYS A 3 -38.17 -32.75 -14.47
CA LYS A 3 -37.24 -32.09 -15.43
C LYS A 3 -36.92 -30.61 -15.17
N VAL A 4 -37.57 -29.96 -14.20
CA VAL A 4 -37.43 -28.51 -13.99
C VAL A 4 -36.48 -28.15 -12.84
N VAL A 5 -35.93 -29.14 -12.12
CA VAL A 5 -35.19 -28.89 -10.87
C VAL A 5 -33.69 -28.58 -11.09
N LEU A 6 -33.16 -28.71 -12.30
CA LEU A 6 -31.71 -28.60 -12.54
C LEU A 6 -31.19 -27.20 -12.95
N MET A 7 -32.01 -26.14 -12.87
CA MET A 7 -31.63 -24.84 -13.43
C MET A 7 -31.67 -23.67 -12.43
N ALA A 8 -31.47 -23.91 -11.14
CA ALA A 8 -31.70 -22.86 -10.13
C ALA A 8 -30.54 -22.57 -9.14
N LEU A 9 -29.35 -23.15 -9.28
CA LEU A 9 -28.31 -22.98 -8.24
C LEU A 9 -26.92 -22.65 -8.78
N ALA A 10 -26.83 -21.61 -9.60
CA ALA A 10 -25.57 -20.95 -9.93
C ALA A 10 -25.70 -19.42 -9.99
N LEU A 11 -26.64 -18.82 -9.24
CA LEU A 11 -26.52 -17.42 -8.89
C LEU A 11 -25.37 -17.32 -7.89
N GLY A 12 -24.19 -16.98 -8.41
CA GLY A 12 -22.96 -16.83 -7.67
C GLY A 12 -23.17 -15.95 -6.44
N LEU A 13 -22.79 -16.47 -5.28
CA LEU A 13 -22.56 -15.69 -4.08
C LEU A 13 -21.44 -14.70 -4.40
N SER A 14 -21.81 -13.50 -4.84
CA SER A 14 -20.89 -12.36 -4.87
C SER A 14 -20.57 -12.01 -3.43
N LEU A 15 -19.51 -12.62 -2.90
CA LEU A 15 -18.91 -12.20 -1.64
C LEU A 15 -18.59 -10.71 -1.77
N PRO A 16 -18.96 -9.87 -0.79
CA PRO A 16 -18.52 -8.48 -0.81
C PRO A 16 -17.00 -8.47 -0.83
N ALA A 17 -16.42 -7.84 -1.85
CA ALA A 17 -15.01 -7.51 -1.80
C ALA A 17 -14.84 -6.55 -0.62
N MET A 18 -14.18 -7.01 0.44
CA MET A 18 -13.71 -6.12 1.49
C MET A 18 -12.73 -5.17 0.83
N ALA A 19 -13.14 -3.93 0.61
CA ALA A 19 -12.23 -2.89 0.17
C ALA A 19 -11.12 -2.81 1.23
N SER A 20 -9.88 -3.11 0.83
CA SER A 20 -8.73 -2.86 1.70
C SER A 20 -8.78 -1.39 2.10
N GLU A 21 -8.67 -1.11 3.39
CA GLU A 21 -8.55 0.26 3.89
C GLU A 21 -7.44 0.94 3.10
N LYS A 22 -7.71 2.11 2.52
CA LYS A 22 -6.76 2.85 1.68
C LYS A 22 -5.72 3.54 2.54
N VAL A 23 -5.12 2.84 3.51
CA VAL A 23 -4.16 3.40 4.45
C VAL A 23 -2.75 3.03 4.00
N ILE A 24 -1.87 4.03 3.95
CA ILE A 24 -0.45 3.88 3.64
C ILE A 24 0.37 4.39 4.83
N ASP A 25 1.25 3.56 5.38
CA ASP A 25 2.31 4.01 6.29
C ASP A 25 3.55 4.39 5.49
N MET A 26 3.85 5.69 5.38
CA MET A 26 5.03 6.19 4.66
C MET A 26 6.15 6.53 5.64
N TYR A 27 7.31 5.90 5.49
CA TYR A 27 8.53 6.14 6.25
C TYR A 27 9.52 6.97 5.41
N LYS A 28 9.90 8.16 5.90
CA LYS A 28 10.78 9.09 5.18
C LYS A 28 11.78 9.83 6.09
N SER A 29 12.86 10.30 5.50
CA SER A 29 13.81 11.23 6.14
C SER A 29 13.21 12.64 6.26
N GLU A 30 13.50 13.36 7.34
CA GLU A 30 12.96 14.72 7.59
C GLU A 30 13.29 15.71 6.46
N ASN A 31 14.47 15.55 5.84
CA ASN A 31 14.98 16.44 4.81
C ASN A 31 14.48 16.10 3.39
N CYS A 32 13.63 15.09 3.21
CA CYS A 32 13.16 14.69 1.87
C CYS A 32 11.85 15.40 1.46
N GLY A 33 11.95 16.55 0.77
CA GLY A 33 10.79 17.31 0.29
C GLY A 33 9.93 16.55 -0.74
N CYS A 34 10.54 15.86 -1.70
CA CYS A 34 9.81 15.09 -2.72
C CYS A 34 8.99 13.93 -2.13
N CYS A 35 9.45 13.33 -1.04
CA CYS A 35 8.71 12.30 -0.31
C CYS A 35 7.38 12.86 0.27
N SER A 36 7.39 14.11 0.77
CA SER A 36 6.16 14.76 1.23
C SER A 36 5.19 15.05 0.08
N LEU A 37 5.71 15.39 -1.11
CA LEU A 37 4.87 15.61 -2.29
C LEU A 37 4.25 14.31 -2.80
N TRP A 38 5.00 13.21 -2.74
CA TRP A 38 4.48 11.88 -3.05
C TRP A 38 3.31 11.50 -2.13
N GLY A 39 3.47 11.69 -0.81
CA GLY A 39 2.39 11.47 0.15
C GLY A 39 1.13 12.29 -0.19
N LYS A 40 1.28 13.58 -0.50
CA LYS A 40 0.16 14.44 -0.94
C LYS A 40 -0.50 13.96 -2.23
N ALA A 41 0.25 13.38 -3.15
CA ALA A 41 -0.32 12.81 -4.38
C ALA A 41 -1.17 11.57 -4.05
N MET A 42 -0.70 10.69 -3.17
CA MET A 42 -1.50 9.54 -2.71
C MET A 42 -2.76 10.00 -1.95
N GLU A 43 -2.66 11.03 -1.10
CA GLU A 43 -3.81 11.62 -0.42
C GLU A 43 -4.87 12.12 -1.40
N LYS A 44 -4.45 12.79 -2.48
CA LYS A 44 -5.33 13.27 -3.54
C LYS A 44 -6.08 12.12 -4.25
N ASP A 45 -5.46 10.95 -4.35
CA ASP A 45 -6.06 9.75 -4.96
C ASP A 45 -6.87 8.90 -3.97
N GLY A 46 -7.08 9.45 -2.76
CA GLY A 46 -8.00 8.95 -1.75
C GLY A 46 -7.37 7.96 -0.78
N PHE A 47 -6.05 7.93 -0.66
CA PHE A 47 -5.36 7.20 0.41
C PHE A 47 -5.26 8.05 1.68
N GLU A 48 -5.40 7.43 2.84
CA GLU A 48 -4.95 8.00 4.11
C GLU A 48 -3.45 7.72 4.26
N VAL A 49 -2.63 8.78 4.27
CA VAL A 49 -1.17 8.63 4.40
C VAL A 49 -0.72 8.96 5.82
N ARG A 50 -0.31 7.93 6.56
CA ARG A 50 0.32 8.06 7.87
C ARG A 50 1.82 8.26 7.67
N THR A 51 2.28 9.50 7.82
CA THR A 51 3.69 9.85 7.62
C THR A 51 4.50 9.64 8.89
N HIS A 52 5.54 8.81 8.80
CA HIS A 52 6.51 8.53 9.83
C HIS A 52 7.85 9.17 9.45
N VAL A 53 8.16 10.28 10.10
CA VAL A 53 9.45 10.98 9.91
C VAL A 53 10.50 10.35 10.82
N MET A 54 11.66 10.03 10.26
CA MET A 54 12.75 9.39 10.98
C MET A 54 14.11 9.86 10.47
N ASN A 55 15.17 9.64 11.24
CA ASN A 55 16.53 9.86 10.75
C ASN A 55 16.95 8.76 9.75
N ASP A 56 18.05 9.00 9.04
CA ASP A 56 18.51 8.11 7.97
C ASP A 56 18.88 6.70 8.46
N GLN A 57 19.41 6.58 9.68
CA GLN A 57 19.75 5.30 10.28
C GLN A 57 18.48 4.46 10.54
N ALA A 58 17.45 5.06 11.12
CA ALA A 58 16.17 4.42 11.35
C ALA A 58 15.47 4.07 10.02
N LEU A 59 15.60 4.92 9.00
CA LEU A 59 15.06 4.64 7.67
C LEU A 59 15.76 3.46 7.00
N SER A 60 17.09 3.35 7.12
CA SER A 60 17.83 2.17 6.65
C SER A 60 17.37 0.91 7.37
N ALA A 61 17.21 0.98 8.70
CA ALA A 61 16.73 -0.16 9.50
C ALA A 61 15.30 -0.59 9.07
N GLN A 62 14.44 0.36 8.72
CA GLN A 62 13.10 0.05 8.22
C GLN A 62 13.16 -0.66 6.85
N LYS A 63 14.04 -0.23 5.95
CA LYS A 63 14.26 -0.90 4.65
C LYS A 63 14.82 -2.32 4.83
N GLU A 64 15.70 -2.52 5.80
CA GLU A 64 16.25 -3.84 6.17
C GLU A 64 15.18 -4.77 6.75
N LYS A 65 14.33 -4.25 7.64
CA LYS A 65 13.19 -4.99 8.22
C LYS A 65 12.25 -5.52 7.14
N HIS A 66 12.05 -4.76 6.07
CA HIS A 66 11.24 -5.17 4.91
C HIS A 66 12.03 -5.94 3.84
N ALA A 67 13.28 -6.32 4.13
CA ALA A 67 14.17 -7.05 3.23
C ALA A 67 14.32 -6.41 1.84
N ILE A 68 14.28 -5.06 1.77
CA ILE A 68 14.39 -4.33 0.50
C ILE A 68 15.83 -4.44 -0.01
N PRO A 69 16.06 -5.04 -1.20
CA PRO A 69 17.39 -5.18 -1.77
C PRO A 69 18.07 -3.83 -1.91
N ALA A 70 19.37 -3.75 -1.58
CA ALA A 70 20.10 -2.49 -1.55
C ALA A 70 20.01 -1.71 -2.89
N GLY A 71 20.06 -2.40 -4.02
CA GLY A 71 19.97 -1.78 -5.35
C GLY A 71 18.59 -1.25 -5.74
N LEU A 72 17.54 -1.55 -4.96
CA LEU A 72 16.18 -1.05 -5.18
C LEU A 72 15.80 0.06 -4.19
N ARG A 73 16.66 0.38 -3.22
CA ARG A 73 16.35 1.36 -2.17
C ARG A 73 16.24 2.77 -2.74
N SER A 74 15.22 3.50 -2.29
CA SER A 74 14.93 4.88 -2.66
C SER A 74 14.74 5.77 -1.41
N CYS A 75 14.26 6.99 -1.60
CA CYS A 75 14.20 8.03 -0.56
C CYS A 75 13.15 7.76 0.55
N HIS A 76 12.14 6.94 0.27
CA HIS A 76 11.11 6.55 1.24
C HIS A 76 10.67 5.11 0.99
N THR A 77 10.01 4.53 2.00
CA THR A 77 9.35 3.23 1.93
C THR A 77 7.93 3.39 2.44
N ALA A 78 6.96 2.88 1.72
CA ALA A 78 5.56 2.89 2.10
C ALA A 78 5.04 1.46 2.27
N VAL A 79 4.12 1.27 3.22
CA VAL A 79 3.46 -0.01 3.49
C VAL A 79 1.96 0.16 3.36
N ALA A 80 1.34 -0.65 2.50
CA ALA A 80 -0.11 -0.67 2.26
C ALA A 80 -0.61 -2.12 2.39
N GLY A 81 -1.22 -2.45 3.53
CA GLY A 81 -1.56 -3.83 3.85
C GLY A 81 -0.32 -4.74 3.87
N ASN A 82 -0.25 -5.67 2.91
CA ASN A 82 0.88 -6.58 2.73
C ASN A 82 1.87 -6.14 1.62
N LEU A 83 1.67 -4.96 1.03
CA LEU A 83 2.52 -4.43 -0.03
C LEU A 83 3.58 -3.48 0.53
N ILE A 84 4.78 -3.60 0.00
CA ILE A 84 5.87 -2.65 0.19
C ILE A 84 6.03 -1.84 -1.09
N ILE A 85 6.00 -0.52 -0.96
CA ILE A 85 6.12 0.44 -2.05
C ILE A 85 7.43 1.20 -1.82
N GLU A 86 8.37 1.08 -2.74
CA GLU A 86 9.70 1.68 -2.60
C GLU A 86 9.89 2.79 -3.63
N GLY A 87 10.12 4.02 -3.16
CA GLY A 87 10.34 5.17 -4.02
C GLY A 87 9.08 5.72 -4.69
N HIS A 88 9.26 6.45 -5.79
CA HIS A 88 8.24 7.31 -6.38
C HIS A 88 7.26 6.57 -7.31
N VAL A 89 6.61 5.53 -6.80
CA VAL A 89 5.63 4.73 -7.54
C VAL A 89 4.31 5.52 -7.66
N PRO A 90 3.71 5.66 -8.85
CA PRO A 90 2.40 6.31 -9.01
C PRO A 90 1.28 5.56 -8.27
N ALA A 91 0.18 6.27 -7.98
CA ALA A 91 -1.06 5.69 -7.43
C ALA A 91 -1.83 4.84 -8.44
#